data_AF-A0ABD0QX90-F1
#
_entry.id   AF-A0ABD0QX90-F1
#
_cell.length_a   1.000
_cell.length_b   1.000
_cell.length_c   1.000
_cell.angle_alpha   90.00
_cell.angle_beta   90.00
_cell.angle_gamma   90.00
#
_symmetry.space_group_name_H-M   'P 1'
#
loop_
_entity.id
_entity.type
_entity.pdbx_description
1 polymer ?
#
loop_
_entity_poly.entity_id
_entity_poly.type
_entity_poly.pdbx_seq_one_letter_code
_entity_poly.pdbx_strand_id
1 'polypeptide(L)' 'MAMEGWKISSIGGQGGSAVIKVGWYWSSLWRACFTDSSSTSNCYDFPVLWSVE' A
#
# COMPACT_ATOMS: atom_id res chain seq x y z
N MET A 1 -4.63 18.31 3.54
CA MET A 1 -3.42 17.88 2.80
C MET A 1 -2.64 16.94 3.70
N ALA A 2 -3.03 15.67 3.74
CA ALA A 2 -2.25 14.65 4.44
C ALA A 2 -1.10 14.26 3.52
N MET A 3 0.14 14.32 4.02
CA MET A 3 1.30 13.87 3.26
C MET A 3 1.17 12.36 3.09
N GLU A 4 1.14 11.87 1.85
CA GLU A 4 1.09 10.44 1.53
C GLU A 4 2.51 9.88 1.32
N GLY A 5 2.69 8.56 1.44
CA GLY A 5 3.97 7.91 1.07
C GLY A 5 5.12 8.09 2.07
N TRP A 6 4.83 8.12 3.37
CA TRP A 6 5.83 8.18 4.46
C TRP A 6 6.71 6.93 4.52
N LYS A 7 6.13 5.80 4.11
CA LYS A 7 6.84 4.54 3.92
C LYS A 7 6.44 3.97 2.56
N ILE A 8 7.42 3.63 1.73
CA ILE A 8 7.20 3.02 0.42
C ILE A 8 8.07 1.77 0.35
N SER A 9 7.49 0.67 -0.13
CA SER A 9 8.21 -0.57 -0.36
C SER A 9 7.70 -1.21 -1.64
N SER A 10 8.61 -1.63 -2.50
CA SER A 10 8.27 -2.60 -3.55
C SER A 10 7.84 -3.90 -2.89
N ILE A 11 6.72 -4.45 -3.32
CA ILE A 11 6.25 -5.78 -2.93
C ILE A 11 6.20 -6.60 -4.20
N GLY A 12 7.06 -7.61 -4.26
CA GLY A 12 7.03 -8.56 -5.35
C GLY A 12 8.29 -9.39 -5.38
N GLY A 13 8.19 -10.53 -6.04
CA GLY A 13 9.27 -11.49 -6.10
C GLY A 13 8.99 -12.61 -7.09
N GLN A 14 10.03 -13.38 -7.34
CA GLN A 14 9.98 -14.55 -8.20
C GLN A 14 9.62 -15.77 -7.36
N GLY A 15 8.48 -16.40 -7.66
CA GLY A 15 8.13 -17.71 -7.15
C GLY A 15 8.61 -18.78 -8.11
N GLY A 16 9.90 -19.11 -8.10
CA GLY A 16 10.49 -20.01 -9.09
C GLY A 16 10.65 -19.33 -10.45
N SER A 17 10.04 -19.83 -11.52
CA SER A 17 10.08 -19.20 -12.87
C SER A 17 8.92 -18.21 -13.12
N ALA A 18 7.98 -18.07 -12.20
CA ALA A 18 6.82 -17.20 -12.35
C ALA A 18 6.89 -15.99 -11.41
N VAL A 19 6.41 -14.84 -11.89
CA VAL A 19 6.16 -13.66 -11.07
C VAL A 19 4.88 -13.89 -10.26
N ILE A 20 4.95 -13.93 -8.93
CA ILE A 20 3.78 -14.21 -8.08
C ILE A 20 2.87 -12.98 -8.00
N LYS A 21 3.45 -11.82 -7.67
CA LYS A 21 2.79 -10.52 -7.60
C LYS A 21 3.88 -9.45 -7.72
N VAL A 22 3.60 -8.37 -8.44
CA VAL A 22 4.43 -7.16 -8.48
C VAL A 22 3.51 -6.00 -8.13
N GLY A 23 3.92 -5.22 -7.14
CA GLY A 23 3.16 -4.10 -6.65
C GLY A 23 4.01 -3.21 -5.76
N TRP A 24 3.38 -2.15 -5.29
CA TRP A 24 4.02 -1.12 -4.49
C TRP A 24 3.13 -0.88 -3.29
N TYR A 25 3.67 -1.17 -2.12
CA TYR A 25 3.06 -0.78 -0.86
C TYR A 25 3.53 0.61 -0.51
N TRP A 26 2.59 1.45 -0.09
CA TRP A 26 2.90 2.72 0.50
C TRP A 26 1.99 2.99 1.69
N SER A 27 2.49 3.72 2.68
CA SER A 27 1.74 4.08 3.88
C SER A 27 1.93 5.55 4.19
N SER A 28 0.89 6.16 4.72
CA SER A 28 0.91 7.45 5.40
C SER A 28 0.60 7.28 6.88
N LEU A 29 0.46 8.41 7.58
CA LEU A 29 0.10 8.41 9.01
C LEU A 29 -1.32 7.90 9.25
N TRP A 30 -2.22 8.00 8.26
CA TRP A 30 -3.65 7.74 8.41
C TRP A 30 -4.15 6.53 7.62
N ARG A 31 -3.36 6.05 6.66
CA ARG A 31 -3.78 4.99 5.73
C ARG A 31 -2.60 4.17 5.24
N ALA A 32 -2.85 2.91 4.94
CA ALA A 32 -1.95 2.05 4.16
C ALA A 32 -2.59 1.70 2.82
N CYS A 33 -1.79 1.63 1.76
CA CYS A 33 -2.23 1.26 0.43
C CYS A 33 -1.28 0.27 -0.21
N PHE A 34 -1.84 -0.63 -1.00
CA PHE A 34 -1.13 -1.55 -1.85
C PHE A 34 -1.63 -1.37 -3.27
N THR A 35 -0.71 -1.13 -4.20
CA THR A 35 -1.07 -1.04 -5.61
C THR A 35 -0.44 -2.17 -6.37
N ASP A 36 -1.27 -2.97 -7.02
CA ASP A 36 -0.85 -4.08 -7.87
C ASP A 36 -0.33 -3.58 -9.24
N SER A 37 0.33 -4.47 -9.99
CA SER A 37 0.80 -4.23 -11.35
C SER A 37 -0.32 -3.93 -12.36
N SER A 38 -1.58 -4.21 -12.02
CA SER A 38 -2.76 -3.77 -12.75
C SER A 38 -3.09 -2.28 -12.54
N SER A 39 -2.23 -1.55 -11.82
CA SER A 39 -2.45 -0.15 -11.41
C SER A 39 -3.70 0.03 -10.52
N THR A 40 -4.13 -1.05 -9.85
CA THR A 40 -5.28 -1.03 -8.94
C THR A 40 -4.79 -0.82 -7.51
N SER A 41 -5.17 0.30 -6.90
CA SER A 41 -4.80 0.62 -5.51
C SER A 41 -5.90 0.17 -4.55
N ASN A 42 -5.55 -0.74 -3.65
CA ASN A 42 -6.37 -1.15 -2.53
C ASN A 42 -5.84 -0.46 -1.26
N CYS A 43 -6.69 0.31 -0.60
CA CYS A 43 -6.31 1.15 0.53
C CYS A 43 -7.14 0.83 1.76
N TYR A 44 -6.48 0.84 2.92
CA TYR A 44 -7.06 0.64 4.23
C TYR A 44 -6.73 1.83 5.13
N ASP A 45 -7.76 2.61 5.46
CA ASP A 45 -7.68 3.69 6.43
C ASP A 45 -7.53 3.12 7.84
N PHE A 46 -6.80 3.82 8.70
CA PHE A 46 -6.60 3.44 10.11
C PHE A 46 -7.70 4.09 10.97
N PRO A 47 -8.86 3.43 11.19
CA PRO A 47 -9.99 4.07 11.88
C PRO A 47 -9.64 4.48 13.31
N VAL A 48 -8.70 3.79 13.96
CA VAL A 48 -8.24 4.12 15.32
C VAL A 48 -7.47 5.45 15.40
N LEU A 49 -6.87 5.90 14.30
CA LEU A 49 -6.15 7.17 14.23
C LEU A 49 -7.03 8.34 13.81
N TRP A 50 -8.24 8.04 13.33
CA TRP A 50 -9.25 9.03 12.98
C TRP A 50 -10.20 9.19 14.16
N SER A 51 -9.80 9.99 15.15
CA SER A 51 -10.69 10.36 16.26
C SER A 51 -11.70 11.41 15.79
N VAL A 52 -12.69 10.99 15.02
CA VAL A 52 -13.87 11.81 14.73
C VAL A 52 -15.07 10.99 15.16
N GLU A 53 -15.48 11.22 16.40
CA GLU A 53 -16.81 10.91 16.88
C GLU A 53 -17.80 11.95 16.33
#